data_AF-A0A1Y2EAD8-F1
#
_entry.id   AF-A0A1Y2EAD8-F1
#
_cell.length_a   1.000
_cell.length_b   1.000
_cell.length_c   1.000
_cell.angle_alpha   90.00
_cell.angle_beta   90.00
_cell.angle_gamma   90.00
#
_symmetry.space_group_name_H-M   'P 1'
#
loop_
_entity.id
_entity.type
_entity.pdbx_description
1 polymer ?
#
loop_
_entity_poly.entity_id
_entity_poly.type
_entity_poly.pdbx_seq_one_letter_code
_entity_poly.pdbx_strand_id
1 'polypeptide(L)' 'MIMTNKLDPLLIHAAPNSVSYSNEADPYIENWHKEIYETHWNRLVNIREKYEPDGVFDSAYTSCAGKWIMDENWRMRKA' A
#
# COMPACT_ATOMS: atom_id res chain seq x y z
N MET A 1 -0.12 -6.12 18.30
CA MET A 1 -0.65 -6.61 17.02
C MET A 1 -0.15 -8.02 16.79
N ILE A 2 -1.04 -9.02 16.73
CA ILE A 2 -0.68 -10.42 16.44
C ILE A 2 -0.57 -10.64 14.93
N MET A 3 -1.42 -9.98 14.12
CA MET A 3 -1.37 -10.07 12.66
C MET A 3 -0.02 -9.59 12.13
N THR A 4 0.27 -8.30 12.28
CA THR A 4 1.45 -7.61 11.72
C THR A 4 2.77 -8.18 12.21
N ASN A 5 2.86 -8.49 13.51
CA ASN A 5 4.14 -8.83 14.11
C ASN A 5 4.38 -10.35 14.19
N LYS A 6 3.41 -11.19 13.83
CA LYS A 6 3.54 -12.65 13.93
C LYS A 6 2.95 -13.40 12.75
N LEU A 7 1.65 -13.25 12.49
CA LEU A 7 0.96 -14.08 11.50
C LEU A 7 1.38 -13.74 10.08
N ASP A 8 1.38 -12.45 9.73
CA ASP A 8 1.70 -11.98 8.40
C ASP A 8 3.15 -12.37 7.98
N PRO A 9 4.19 -12.14 8.81
CA PRO A 9 5.54 -12.64 8.53
C PRO A 9 5.63 -14.16 8.33
N LEU A 10 4.83 -14.95 9.06
CA LEU A 10 4.80 -16.41 8.90
C LEU A 10 4.15 -16.83 7.58
N LEU A 11 3.11 -16.11 7.13
CA LEU A 11 2.47 -16.36 5.84
C LEU A 11 3.42 -16.03 4.68
N ILE A 12 4.11 -14.88 4.75
CA ILE A 12 5.14 -14.51 3.77
C ILE A 12 6.29 -15.53 3.76
N HIS A 13 6.73 -16.02 4.92
CA HIS A 13 7.75 -17.07 4.99
C HIS A 13 7.30 -18.39 4.37
N ALA A 14 6.04 -18.77 4.58
CA ALA A 14 5.47 -20.00 4.02
C ALA A 14 5.26 -19.92 2.49
N ALA A 15 5.00 -18.72 1.96
CA ALA A 15 4.75 -18.49 0.54
C ALA A 15 5.54 -17.27 0.00
N PRO A 16 6.87 -17.35 -0.09
CA PRO A 16 7.74 -16.20 -0.36
C PRO A 16 7.62 -15.61 -1.78
N ASN A 17 6.95 -16.32 -2.69
CA ASN A 17 6.69 -15.88 -4.06
C ASN A 17 5.20 -15.51 -4.29
N SER A 18 4.42 -15.40 -3.22
CA SER A 18 3.02 -14.96 -3.27
C SER A 18 2.89 -13.48 -2.88
N VAL A 19 1.66 -12.98 -2.98
CA VAL A 19 1.28 -11.61 -2.63
C VAL A 19 0.05 -11.61 -1.72
N SER A 20 -0.12 -10.55 -0.94
CA SER A 20 -1.28 -10.35 -0.08
C SER A 20 -2.46 -9.76 -0.86
N TYR A 21 -3.67 -10.24 -0.57
CA TYR A 21 -4.89 -9.73 -1.20
C TYR A 21 -5.28 -8.37 -0.60
N SER A 22 -5.15 -7.29 -1.37
CA SER A 22 -5.28 -5.91 -0.87
C SER A 22 -6.55 -5.61 -0.05
N ASN A 23 -7.69 -6.23 -0.40
CA ASN A 23 -8.97 -5.94 0.26
C ASN A 23 -9.11 -6.61 1.63
N GLU A 24 -8.26 -7.59 1.95
CA GLU A 24 -8.30 -8.36 3.20
C GLU A 24 -6.92 -8.40 3.89
N ALA A 25 -5.96 -7.62 3.39
CA ALA A 25 -4.60 -7.57 3.90
C ALA A 25 -4.52 -6.86 5.26
N ASP A 26 -3.41 -7.06 5.96
CA ASP A 26 -3.14 -6.36 7.20
C ASP A 26 -3.02 -4.83 6.95
N PRO A 27 -3.84 -3.99 7.61
CA PRO A 27 -3.80 -2.55 7.44
C PRO A 27 -2.56 -1.88 8.06
N TYR A 28 -1.58 -2.63 8.56
CA TYR A 28 -0.33 -2.09 9.13
C TYR A 28 0.94 -2.60 8.42
N ILE A 29 0.82 -3.19 7.21
CA ILE A 29 1.98 -3.63 6.42
C ILE A 29 2.87 -2.43 6.07
N GLU A 30 4.14 -2.47 6.47
CA GLU A 30 5.11 -1.40 6.18
C GLU A 30 5.46 -1.34 4.69
N ASN A 31 5.81 -2.48 4.09
CA ASN A 31 6.23 -2.57 2.68
C ASN A 31 5.08 -3.02 1.76
N TRP A 32 3.88 -2.46 1.98
CA TRP A 32 2.65 -2.92 1.35
C TRP A 32 2.68 -2.91 -0.19
N HIS A 33 3.38 -1.95 -0.80
CA HIS A 33 3.50 -1.86 -2.26
C HIS A 33 4.23 -3.08 -2.83
N LYS A 34 5.25 -3.58 -2.13
CA LYS A 34 5.97 -4.80 -2.50
C LYS A 34 5.12 -6.04 -2.26
N GLU A 35 4.44 -6.11 -1.11
CA GLU A 35 3.69 -7.30 -0.72
C GLU A 35 2.39 -7.50 -1.49
N ILE A 36 1.70 -6.42 -1.85
CA ILE A 36 0.40 -6.47 -2.55
C ILE A 36 0.57 -6.43 -4.07
N TYR A 37 1.45 -5.55 -4.57
CA TYR A 37 1.53 -5.25 -6.00
C TYR A 37 2.82 -5.73 -6.67
N GLU A 38 3.88 -5.93 -5.88
CA GLU A 38 5.16 -6.49 -6.32
C GLU A 38 5.63 -5.89 -7.67
N THR A 39 5.84 -6.71 -8.69
CA THR A 39 6.30 -6.30 -10.03
C THR A 39 5.36 -5.35 -10.77
N HIS A 40 4.08 -5.27 -10.37
CA HIS A 40 3.10 -4.39 -11.00
C HIS A 40 3.10 -2.96 -10.45
N TRP A 41 3.74 -2.71 -9.30
CA TRP A 41 3.73 -1.40 -8.64
C TRP A 41 4.12 -0.25 -9.57
N ASN A 42 5.27 -0.36 -10.25
CA ASN A 42 5.78 0.71 -11.13
C ASN A 42 4.82 1.01 -12.30
N ARG A 43 4.18 -0.02 -12.86
CA ARG A 43 3.18 0.18 -13.93
C ARG A 43 1.95 0.93 -13.41
N LEU A 44 1.47 0.57 -12.22
CA LEU A 44 0.32 1.21 -11.60
C LEU A 44 0.60 2.67 -11.26
N VAL A 45 1.79 2.98 -10.73
CA VAL A 45 2.24 4.37 -10.51
C VAL A 45 2.25 5.17 -11.82
N ASN A 46 2.80 4.60 -12.90
CA ASN A 46 2.80 5.28 -14.20
C ASN A 46 1.38 5.55 -14.74
N ILE A 47 0.44 4.62 -14.52
CA ILE A 47 -0.98 4.81 -14.88
C ILE A 47 -1.58 5.92 -14.02
N ARG A 48 -1.34 5.92 -12.70
CA ARG A 48 -1.79 7.00 -11.82
C ARG A 48 -1.27 8.34 -12.31
N GLU A 49 0.04 8.51 -12.52
CA GLU A 49 0.60 9.80 -12.94
C GLU A 49 0.03 10.30 -14.28
N LYS A 50 -0.40 9.39 -15.16
CA LYS A 50 -1.05 9.75 -16.42
C LYS A 50 -2.48 10.28 -16.24
N TYR A 51 -3.27 9.67 -15.36
CA TYR A 51 -4.71 9.95 -15.26
C TYR A 51 -5.11 10.76 -14.01
N GLU A 52 -4.24 10.79 -13.01
CA GLU A 52 -4.46 11.35 -11.68
C GLU A 52 -3.15 12.02 -11.19
N PRO A 53 -2.70 13.10 -11.87
CA PRO A 53 -1.45 13.78 -11.53
C PRO A 53 -1.55 14.63 -10.25
N ASP A 54 -2.76 14.95 -9.78
CA ASP A 54 -2.96 15.93 -8.71
C ASP A 54 -3.14 15.33 -7.31
N GLY A 55 -3.33 14.01 -7.20
CA GLY A 55 -3.56 13.32 -5.94
C GLY A 55 -5.01 13.33 -5.44
N VAL A 56 -6.00 13.59 -6.28
CA VAL A 56 -7.41 13.72 -5.88
C VAL A 56 -7.99 12.44 -5.27
N PHE A 57 -7.55 11.27 -5.74
CA PHE A 57 -8.10 9.96 -5.33
C PHE A 57 -7.20 9.21 -4.33
N ASP A 58 -6.46 9.94 -3.47
CA ASP A 58 -5.57 9.31 -2.48
C ASP A 58 -6.34 8.35 -1.57
N SER A 59 -5.81 7.13 -1.46
CA SER A 59 -6.36 6.05 -0.66
C SER A 59 -5.23 5.13 -0.24
N ALA A 60 -5.09 4.88 1.05
CA ALA A 60 -4.09 3.98 1.61
C ALA A 60 -4.14 2.60 0.93
N TYR A 61 -2.97 1.99 0.75
CA TYR A 61 -2.79 0.64 0.17
C TYR A 61 -3.28 0.47 -1.27
N THR A 62 -3.52 1.56 -2.00
CA THR A 62 -3.85 1.54 -3.43
C THR A 62 -2.73 2.14 -4.28
N SER A 63 -2.80 1.97 -5.59
CA SER A 63 -1.91 2.69 -6.53
C SER A 63 -2.00 4.22 -6.40
N CYS A 64 -3.10 4.75 -5.87
CA CYS A 64 -3.31 6.18 -5.67
C CYS A 64 -2.61 6.73 -4.40
N ALA A 65 -2.09 5.88 -3.52
CA ALA A 65 -1.44 6.32 -2.28
C ALA A 65 -0.12 7.08 -2.53
N GLY A 66 0.19 8.00 -1.61
CA GLY A 66 1.55 8.53 -1.42
C GLY A 66 1.75 9.95 -1.90
N LYS A 67 0.70 10.65 -2.36
CA LYS A 67 0.77 12.10 -2.61
C LYS A 67 0.42 12.91 -1.37
N TRP A 68 -0.16 12.27 -0.35
CA TRP A 68 -0.57 12.93 0.87
C TRP A 68 -0.13 12.16 2.12
N ILE A 69 0.08 12.90 3.19
CA ILE A 69 0.26 12.42 4.56
C ILE A 69 -0.83 13.03 5.45
N MET A 70 -1.31 12.27 6.41
CA MET A 70 -2.28 12.75 7.39
C MET A 70 -1.53 13.42 8.55
N ASP A 71 -1.82 14.69 8.83
CA ASP A 71 -1.25 15.41 9.97
C ASP A 71 -1.95 15.04 11.29
N GLU A 72 -1.41 15.53 12.40
CA GLU A 72 -1.93 15.30 13.76
C GLU A 72 -3.38 15.78 13.96
N ASN A 73 -3.87 16.66 13.09
CA ASN A 73 -5.23 17.19 13.10
C ASN A 73 -6.14 16.49 12.09
N TRP A 74 -5.74 15.31 11.61
CA TRP A 74 -6.48 14.51 10.62
C TRP A 74 -6.67 15.23 9.28
N ARG A 75 -5.76 16.14 8.92
CA ARG A 75 -5.78 16.81 7.62
C ARG A 75 -4.78 16.17 6.67
N MET A 76 -5.23 15.89 5.45
CA MET A 76 -4.34 15.49 4.36
C MET A 76 -3.48 16.69 3.93
N ARG A 77 -2.16 16.50 3.95
CA ARG A 77 -1.13 17.45 3.49
C ARG A 77 -0.33 16.78 2.40
N LYS A 78 0.16 17.53 1.42
CA LYS A 78 1.07 16.96 0.41
C LYS A 78 2.27 16.34 1.12
N ALA A 79 2.59 15.10 0.73
CA ALA A 79 3.72 14.32 1.26
C ALA A 79 5.06 14.99 0.95
#